data_AF-A0A8T6LV26-F1
#
_entry.id   AF-A0A8T6LV26-F1
#
_cell.length_a   1.000
_cell.length_b   1.000
_cell.length_c   1.000
_cell.angle_alpha   90.00
_cell.angle_beta   90.00
_cell.angle_gamma   90.00
#
_symmetry.space_group_name_H-M   'P 1'
#
loop_
_entity.id
_entity.type
_entity.pdbx_description
1 polymer ?
#
loop_
_entity_poly.entity_id
_entity_poly.type
_entity_poly.pdbx_seq_one_letter_code
_entity_poly.pdbx_strand_id
1 'polypeptide(L)'
;MYKIATIKTKIKVPPTKFGMSLQKAIKESIADSYECRLDKRIGMGLAVTEIKEIGEGKIIAEDASIHYPVTFDILSFKPEVHEIVTGDVIDNTEFGSFIRIGPMDGLVHVSQLMNDMLAFMRKNRFF
;
A
#
# COMPACT_ATOMS: atom_id res chain seq x y z
N MET A 1 -8.17 8.83 -3.59
CA MET A 1 -8.42 7.82 -2.53
C MET A 1 -8.75 6.44 -3.10
N TYR A 2 -8.87 5.42 -2.26
CA TYR A 2 -8.95 3.97 -2.55
C TYR A 2 -9.50 3.57 -3.92
N LYS A 3 -8.73 2.74 -4.65
CA LYS A 3 -9.11 2.20 -5.96
C LYS A 3 -8.84 0.72 -6.02
N ILE A 4 -9.64 0.01 -6.80
CA ILE A 4 -9.33 -1.36 -7.21
C ILE A 4 -8.59 -1.26 -8.55
N ALA A 5 -7.35 -1.73 -8.57
CA ALA A 5 -6.54 -1.76 -9.78
C ALA A 5 -6.39 -3.21 -10.25
N THR A 6 -6.73 -3.47 -11.51
CA THR A 6 -6.45 -4.76 -12.16
C THR A 6 -5.04 -4.74 -12.73
N ILE A 7 -4.20 -5.66 -12.27
CA ILE A 7 -2.80 -5.78 -12.68
C ILE A 7 -2.60 -7.12 -13.39
N LYS A 8 -1.99 -7.07 -14.57
CA LYS A 8 -1.51 -8.26 -15.30
C LYS A 8 0.01 -8.29 -15.23
N THR A 9 0.56 -9.30 -14.57
CA THR A 9 2.00 -9.41 -14.33
C THR A 9 2.43 -10.87 -14.28
N LYS A 10 3.74 -11.11 -14.20
CA LYS A 10 4.31 -12.43 -13.94
C LYS A 10 4.74 -12.49 -12.48
N ILE A 11 4.18 -13.44 -11.73
CA ILE A 11 4.51 -13.69 -10.34
C ILE A 11 5.53 -14.82 -10.25
N LYS A 12 6.59 -14.58 -9.49
CA LYS A 12 7.60 -15.58 -9.15
C LYS A 12 7.13 -16.38 -7.93
N VAL A 13 6.97 -17.68 -8.09
CA VAL A 13 6.69 -18.61 -6.98
C VAL A 13 7.97 -19.37 -6.64
N PRO A 14 8.58 -19.11 -5.47
CA PRO A 14 9.81 -19.78 -5.07
C PRO A 14 9.55 -21.26 -4.71
N PRO A 15 10.57 -22.14 -4.85
CA PRO A 15 10.45 -23.58 -4.57
C PRO A 15 9.95 -23.91 -3.16
N THR A 16 10.26 -23.06 -2.19
CA THR A 16 9.82 -23.19 -0.79
C THR A 16 8.30 -23.26 -0.66
N LYS A 17 7.57 -22.65 -1.60
CA LYS A 17 6.09 -22.59 -1.60
C LYS A 17 5.42 -23.70 -2.42
N PHE A 18 6.19 -24.63 -3.01
CA PHE A 18 5.62 -25.71 -3.83
C PHE A 18 4.84 -26.76 -3.04
N GLY A 19 5.06 -26.84 -1.72
CA GLY A 19 4.29 -27.74 -0.83
C GLY A 19 2.87 -27.24 -0.50
N MET A 20 2.49 -26.04 -0.94
CA MET A 20 1.17 -25.46 -0.72
C MET A 20 0.27 -25.58 -1.95
N SER A 21 -1.04 -25.34 -1.77
CA SER A 21 -1.95 -25.21 -2.91
C SER A 21 -1.53 -24.03 -3.80
N LEU A 22 -1.64 -24.21 -5.12
CA LEU A 22 -1.19 -23.22 -6.11
C LEU A 22 -1.79 -21.83 -5.86
N GLN A 23 -3.10 -21.76 -5.56
CA GLN A 23 -3.78 -20.50 -5.25
C GLN A 23 -3.20 -19.81 -4.01
N LYS A 24 -2.87 -20.58 -2.96
CA LYS A 24 -2.28 -20.04 -1.73
C LYS A 24 -0.85 -19.54 -1.98
N ALA A 25 -0.04 -20.34 -2.68
CA ALA A 25 1.32 -19.96 -3.03
C ALA A 25 1.37 -18.67 -3.87
N ILE A 26 0.48 -18.55 -4.85
CA ILE A 26 0.34 -17.34 -5.67
C ILE A 26 -0.12 -16.15 -4.83
N LYS A 27 -1.15 -16.33 -3.99
CA LYS A 27 -1.65 -15.26 -3.12
C LYS A 27 -0.55 -14.72 -2.21
N GLU A 28 0.21 -15.60 -1.55
CA GLU A 28 1.33 -15.19 -0.69
C GLU A 28 2.46 -14.53 -1.50
N SER A 29 2.80 -15.05 -2.68
CA SER A 29 3.81 -14.41 -3.53
C SER A 29 3.38 -13.04 -4.05
N ILE A 30 2.09 -12.83 -4.35
CA ILE A 30 1.57 -11.51 -4.70
C ILE A 30 1.63 -10.60 -3.47
N ALA A 31 1.22 -11.09 -2.30
CA ALA A 31 1.28 -10.33 -1.05
C ALA A 31 2.70 -9.81 -0.79
N ASP A 32 3.70 -10.69 -0.79
CA ASP A 32 5.12 -10.34 -0.61
C ASP A 32 5.63 -9.31 -1.65
N SER A 33 5.06 -9.35 -2.86
CA SER A 33 5.49 -8.52 -3.99
C SER A 33 4.79 -7.17 -4.05
N TYR A 34 3.54 -7.06 -3.63
CA TYR A 34 2.70 -5.88 -3.88
C TYR A 34 2.12 -5.24 -2.62
N GLU A 35 1.99 -5.96 -1.51
CA GLU A 35 1.51 -5.37 -0.26
C GLU A 35 2.56 -4.41 0.31
N CYS A 36 2.08 -3.29 0.86
CA CYS A 36 2.88 -2.21 1.42
C CYS A 36 3.92 -1.58 0.46
N ARG A 37 3.87 -1.89 -0.84
CA ARG A 37 4.73 -1.25 -1.84
C ARG A 37 4.07 0.00 -2.41
N LEU A 38 4.86 1.07 -2.48
CA LEU A 38 4.47 2.33 -3.10
C LEU A 38 4.94 2.38 -4.55
N ASP A 39 3.99 2.54 -5.47
CA ASP A 39 4.26 2.77 -6.89
C ASP A 39 3.57 4.07 -7.33
N LYS A 40 4.26 4.90 -8.12
CA LYS A 40 3.75 6.19 -8.60
C LYS A 40 2.47 6.05 -9.46
N ARG A 41 2.32 4.93 -10.16
CA ARG A 41 1.19 4.67 -11.06
C ARG A 41 -0.03 4.21 -10.29
N ILE A 42 0.09 3.13 -9.52
CA ILE A 42 -1.04 2.49 -8.83
C ILE A 42 -1.29 3.04 -7.41
N GLY A 43 -0.31 3.70 -6.80
CA GLY A 43 -0.35 4.09 -5.39
C GLY A 43 0.27 3.04 -4.48
N MET A 44 -0.13 3.04 -3.22
CA MET A 44 0.27 2.03 -2.24
C MET A 44 -0.63 0.80 -2.35
N GLY A 45 -0.06 -0.38 -2.60
CA GLY A 45 -0.81 -1.64 -2.57
C GLY A 45 -1.14 -2.03 -1.13
N LEU A 46 -2.42 -2.28 -0.84
CA LEU A 46 -2.87 -2.66 0.51
C LEU A 46 -3.12 -4.15 0.63
N ALA A 47 -3.97 -4.69 -0.23
CA ALA A 47 -4.36 -6.10 -0.17
C ALA A 47 -4.85 -6.57 -1.53
N VAL A 48 -4.55 -7.81 -1.85
CA VAL A 48 -5.10 -8.50 -3.03
C VAL A 48 -6.55 -8.86 -2.75
N THR A 49 -7.48 -8.37 -3.56
CA THR A 49 -8.92 -8.64 -3.39
C THR A 49 -9.31 -9.95 -4.06
N GLU A 50 -8.92 -10.12 -5.32
CA GLU A 50 -9.34 -11.27 -6.14
C GLU A 50 -8.28 -11.65 -7.17
N ILE A 51 -8.12 -12.95 -7.41
CA ILE A 51 -7.28 -13.48 -8.49
C ILE A 51 -8.22 -13.91 -9.61
N LYS A 52 -8.16 -13.22 -10.75
CA LYS A 52 -9.06 -13.47 -11.89
C LYS A 52 -8.59 -14.63 -12.76
N GLU A 53 -7.30 -14.64 -13.08
CA GLU A 53 -6.74 -15.60 -14.03
C GLU A 53 -5.33 -16.01 -13.63
N ILE A 54 -5.05 -17.31 -13.69
CA ILE A 54 -3.73 -17.90 -13.50
C ILE A 54 -3.42 -18.68 -14.77
N GLY A 55 -2.42 -18.23 -15.53
CA GLY A 55 -1.95 -18.98 -16.69
C GLY A 55 -0.86 -20.00 -16.34
N GLU A 56 -0.30 -20.63 -17.37
CA GLU A 56 0.70 -21.69 -17.19
C GLU A 56 2.03 -21.16 -16.65
N GLY A 57 2.57 -21.88 -15.68
CA GLY A 57 3.87 -21.59 -15.07
C GLY A 57 5.02 -21.93 -16.00
N LYS A 58 5.92 -20.98 -16.23
CA LYS A 58 7.14 -21.19 -17.02
C LYS A 58 8.35 -21.19 -16.10
N ILE A 59 9.21 -22.19 -16.27
CA ILE A 59 10.53 -22.24 -15.63
C ILE A 59 11.50 -21.55 -16.58
N ILE A 60 12.27 -20.61 -16.05
CA ILE A 60 13.32 -19.92 -16.79
C ILE A 60 14.63 -20.62 -16.42
N ALA A 61 15.50 -20.85 -17.41
CA ALA A 61 16.84 -21.36 -17.12
C ALA A 61 17.53 -20.42 -16.11
N GLU A 62 18.29 -21.01 -15.17
CA GLU A 62 19.01 -20.29 -14.10
C GLU A 62 18.14 -19.74 -12.94
N ASP A 63 16.80 -19.84 -13.00
CA ASP A 63 15.92 -19.56 -11.85
C ASP A 63 15.17 -20.83 -11.45
N ALA A 64 15.35 -21.28 -10.21
CA ALA A 64 14.64 -22.44 -9.67
C ALA A 64 13.13 -22.18 -9.46
N SER A 65 12.68 -20.93 -9.63
CA SER A 65 11.30 -20.53 -9.38
C SER A 65 10.44 -20.62 -10.63
N ILE A 66 9.15 -20.90 -10.43
CA ILE A 66 8.17 -20.95 -11.52
C ILE A 66 7.53 -19.57 -11.66
N HIS A 67 7.48 -19.06 -12.89
CA HIS A 67 6.88 -17.77 -13.22
C HIS A 67 5.48 -17.98 -13.80
N TYR A 68 4.46 -17.57 -13.06
CA TYR A 68 3.06 -17.66 -13.50
C TYR A 68 2.59 -16.30 -14.01
N PRO A 69 2.05 -16.19 -15.23
CA PRO A 69 1.31 -15.00 -15.63
C PRO A 69 -0.02 -14.98 -14.86
N VAL A 70 -0.25 -13.93 -14.09
CA VAL A 70 -1.44 -13.79 -13.24
C VAL A 70 -2.09 -12.43 -13.51
N THR A 71 -3.42 -12.45 -13.59
CA THR A 71 -4.26 -11.24 -13.58
C THR A 71 -5.00 -11.20 -12.26
N PHE A 72 -4.76 -10.16 -11.46
CA PHE A 72 -5.40 -10.00 -10.15
C PHE A 72 -5.84 -8.55 -9.92
N ASP A 73 -6.78 -8.40 -8.99
CA ASP A 73 -7.23 -7.11 -8.50
C ASP A 73 -6.57 -6.82 -7.15
N ILE A 74 -6.06 -5.60 -7.01
CA ILE A 74 -5.46 -5.11 -5.77
C ILE A 74 -6.19 -3.85 -5.31
N LEU A 75 -6.47 -3.79 -4.01
CA LEU A 75 -6.88 -2.57 -3.35
C LEU A 75 -5.65 -1.68 -3.21
N SER A 76 -5.65 -0.54 -3.88
CA SER A 76 -4.59 0.45 -3.77
C SER A 76 -5.09 1.75 -3.15
N PHE A 77 -4.22 2.40 -2.40
CA PHE A 77 -4.43 3.73 -1.85
C PHE A 77 -3.57 4.74 -2.60
N LYS A 78 -4.23 5.65 -3.32
CA LYS A 78 -3.59 6.74 -4.03
C LYS A 78 -4.33 8.06 -3.74
N PRO A 79 -3.76 8.96 -2.94
CA PRO A 79 -4.31 10.30 -2.79
C PRO A 79 -4.02 11.11 -4.06
N GLU A 80 -4.97 11.97 -4.45
CA GLU A 80 -4.81 12.89 -5.59
C GLU A 80 -4.58 14.33 -5.12
N VAL A 81 -3.94 15.14 -5.96
CA VAL A 81 -3.68 16.55 -5.63
C VAL A 81 -5.01 17.30 -5.58
N HIS A 82 -5.20 18.10 -4.54
CA HIS A 82 -6.44 18.84 -4.24
C HIS A 82 -7.65 17.96 -3.86
N GLU A 83 -7.43 16.69 -3.51
CA GLU A 83 -8.48 15.84 -2.95
C GLU A 83 -8.84 16.28 -1.52
N ILE A 84 -10.14 16.37 -1.22
CA ILE A 84 -10.63 16.61 0.13
C ILE A 84 -10.67 15.26 0.86
N VAL A 85 -9.97 15.18 1.98
CA VAL A 85 -9.83 13.95 2.78
C VAL A 85 -10.23 14.22 4.23
N THR A 86 -10.78 13.20 4.88
CA THR A 86 -11.00 13.17 6.32
C THR A 86 -9.97 12.27 6.96
N GLY A 87 -9.45 12.66 8.12
CA GLY A 87 -8.46 11.87 8.84
C GLY A 87 -8.39 12.23 10.30
N ASP A 88 -7.76 11.35 11.08
CA ASP A 88 -7.60 11.52 12.53
C ASP A 88 -6.24 12.16 12.83
N VAL A 89 -6.22 13.13 13.73
CA VAL A 89 -4.96 13.75 14.20
C VAL A 89 -4.24 12.75 15.09
N ILE A 90 -3.05 12.33 14.67
CA ILE A 90 -2.23 11.34 15.40
C ILE A 90 -1.15 11.99 16.27
N ASP A 91 -0.58 13.10 15.83
CA ASP A 91 0.49 13.78 16.54
C ASP A 91 0.52 15.27 16.19
N ASN A 92 0.95 16.09 17.15
CA ASN A 92 1.07 17.53 17.00
C ASN A 92 2.48 17.96 17.41
N THR A 93 3.18 18.62 16.50
CA THR A 93 4.53 19.12 16.69
C THR A 93 4.57 20.64 16.54
N GLU A 94 5.71 21.24 16.85
CA GLU A 94 5.91 22.70 16.71
C GLU A 94 5.78 23.19 15.26
N PHE A 95 6.03 22.33 14.27
CA PHE A 95 5.98 22.69 12.85
C PHE A 95 4.68 22.27 12.14
N GLY A 96 3.82 21.49 12.78
CA GLY A 96 2.58 21.04 12.14
C GLY A 96 1.83 19.94 12.88
N SER A 97 0.80 19.43 12.23
CA SER A 97 -0.02 18.32 12.71
C SER A 97 0.06 17.16 11.73
N PHE A 98 0.23 15.95 12.26
CA PHE A 98 0.17 14.71 11.50
C PHE A 98 -1.25 14.17 11.54
N ILE A 99 -1.82 13.93 10.37
CA ILE A 99 -3.19 13.48 10.18
C ILE A 99 -3.17 12.16 9.42
N ARG A 100 -3.72 11.10 10.00
CA ARG A 100 -3.85 9.80 9.35
C ARG A 100 -5.01 9.83 8.38
N ILE A 101 -4.74 9.63 7.09
CA ILE A 101 -5.72 9.67 5.99
C ILE A 101 -5.99 8.28 5.38
N GLY A 102 -5.65 7.24 6.14
CA GLY A 102 -5.76 5.84 5.73
C GLY A 102 -4.47 5.08 6.07
N PRO A 103 -3.77 4.46 5.09
CA PRO A 103 -2.49 3.79 5.30
C PRO A 103 -1.29 4.73 5.30
N MET A 104 -1.52 6.02 5.08
CA MET A 104 -0.51 7.07 5.05
C MET A 104 -0.87 8.19 6.01
N ASP A 105 0.16 8.88 6.48
CA ASP A 105 0.03 10.08 7.31
C ASP A 105 0.33 11.32 6.46
N GLY A 106 -0.58 12.28 6.49
CA GLY A 106 -0.41 13.60 5.91
C GLY A 106 0.15 14.58 6.95
N LEU A 107 1.01 15.49 6.51
CA LEU A 107 1.49 16.59 7.33
C LEU A 107 0.80 17.87 6.89
N VAL A 108 0.17 18.55 7.85
CA VAL A 108 -0.30 19.92 7.67
C VAL A 108 0.66 20.83 8.40
N HIS A 109 1.34 21.70 7.66
CA HIS A 109 2.25 22.67 8.26
C HIS A 109 1.46 23.66 9.14
N VAL A 110 2.06 24.14 10.24
CA VAL A 110 1.38 24.99 11.23
C VAL A 110 0.73 26.24 10.60
N SER A 111 1.35 26.81 9.58
CA SER A 111 0.84 27.98 8.85
C SER A 111 -0.38 27.68 7.97
N GLN A 112 -0.73 26.41 7.77
CA GLN A 112 -1.84 25.94 6.94
C GLN A 112 -3.00 25.37 7.76
N LEU A 113 -2.87 25.31 9.09
CA LEU A 113 -3.90 24.76 9.98
C LEU A 113 -5.11 25.68 10.08
N MET A 114 -4.89 26.98 10.30
CA MET A 114 -5.94 27.98 10.37
C MET A 114 -5.43 29.37 9.98
N ASN A 115 -6.36 30.26 9.64
CA ASN A 115 -6.08 31.65 9.35
C ASN A 115 -6.03 32.50 10.64
N ASP A 116 -5.15 32.12 11.58
CA ASP A 116 -4.93 32.83 12.85
C ASP A 116 -3.49 32.62 13.34
N MET A 117 -3.02 33.42 14.30
CA MET A 117 -1.74 33.22 14.96
C MET A 117 -1.81 32.05 15.93
N LEU A 118 -1.05 31.00 15.61
CA LEU A 118 -0.91 29.82 16.44
C LEU A 118 0.34 29.87 17.32
N ALA A 119 0.17 29.56 18.59
CA ALA A 119 1.27 29.26 19.51
C ALA A 119 1.19 27.78 19.91
N PHE A 120 2.24 27.01 19.64
CA PHE A 120 2.32 25.62 20.09
C PHE A 120 2.48 25.57 21.61
N MET A 121 1.49 25.01 22.30
CA MET A 121 1.53 24.84 23.75
C MET A 121 1.95 23.42 24.11
N ARG A 122 3.18 23.26 24.61
CA ARG A 122 3.68 21.97 25.09
C ARG A 122 3.16 21.65 26.50
N LYS A 123 1.85 21.41 26.64
CA LYS A 123 1.25 20.92 27.89
C LYS A 123 0.81 19.46 27.73
N ASN A 124 1.72 18.54 28.05
CA ASN A 124 1.49 17.24 28.73
C ASN A 124 2.64 16.25 28.45
N ARG A 125 3.59 16.19 29.40
CA ARG A 125 4.43 15.02 29.69
C ARG A 125 4.26 14.72 31.19
N PHE A 126 3.06 14.30 31.58
CA PHE A 126 2.81 13.78 32.91
C PHE A 126 1.88 12.58 32.77
N PHE A 127 2.47 11.45 32.37
CA PHE A 127 2.23 10.11 32.90
C PHE A 127 3.54 9.34 32.75
#